data_AF-A0A9D0I6T6-F1
#
_entry.id   AF-A0A9D0I6T6-F1
#
_cell.length_a   1.000
_cell.length_b   1.000
_cell.length_c   1.000
_cell.angle_alpha   90.00
_cell.angle_beta   90.00
_cell.angle_gamma   90.00
#
_symmetry.space_group_name_H-M   'P 1'
#
loop_
_entity.id
_entity.type
_entity.pdbx_description
1 polymer ?
#
loop_
_entity_poly.entity_id
_entity_poly.type
_entity_poly.pdbx_seq_one_letter_code
_entity_poly.pdbx_strand_id
1 'polypeptide(L)'
;MAGLLEIGVSGLMAFQRSINTTGHNIANSDTEGYSRQRVELSTQTPHLTGAGWLGSGVKVAAVQRSYDDFLATQMRAAQSTASGLDVYAAHAGRIDNLLADPNVGLDPSVQDFFDAMQVLADNPASIPSRQALISETASMVDRFHDLSRQFNTIREQTNQELSAVVDEINGLSRSLARVNQNIIEAIGASGGDDPNDLLDEREVLLNQLSERVAITTVPQDDGALNIFIGKGQALVIGGTAASLSTVQSELDLGRYDIAFTDATGSRVITDQLAGGEIGGLLSFREEIVDPAQNQLGLVAVGLSRELNAQHRLGLDLDGSPGGALFSDPQIETLGHGANRPGATATATFTDTGELAASDYLLEATGPASFTLTRLADGSSWNLNNQDRQDGIQFSIGGAADAGDRFLIQPVRWAADRIRQETTDPRRLAAAAPVRALPAGNLVTPGPNLGGARVSQPEISDTGNLPVTIDLTWSPDLDNDGVEDDPGFQVVGGPGGTLAYDPATDSGGKRFTFPGFGNMTFSVSGVPAAGDSFRIEENAGGVADNRNALAMAAIQGSDRLLGETGG
;
A
#
# COMPACT_ATOMS: atom_id res chain seq x y z
N MET A 1 -16.34 -50.00 -69.69
CA MET A 1 -17.49 -50.25 -68.81
C MET A 1 -17.13 -50.14 -67.32
N ALA A 2 -15.90 -50.44 -66.88
CA ALA A 2 -15.50 -50.31 -65.47
C ALA A 2 -15.59 -48.87 -64.89
N GLY A 3 -15.34 -47.84 -65.70
CA GLY A 3 -15.29 -46.45 -65.19
C GLY A 3 -16.61 -45.84 -64.70
N LEU A 4 -17.78 -46.28 -65.19
CA LEU A 4 -19.07 -45.67 -64.79
C LEU A 4 -19.55 -46.18 -63.42
N LEU A 5 -19.26 -47.46 -63.12
CA LEU A 5 -19.50 -48.06 -61.81
C LEU A 5 -18.52 -47.52 -60.76
N GLU A 6 -17.25 -47.33 -61.14
CA GLU A 6 -16.21 -46.76 -60.27
C GLU A 6 -16.50 -45.31 -59.87
N ILE A 7 -16.93 -44.47 -60.82
CA ILE A 7 -17.40 -43.09 -60.56
C ILE A 7 -18.64 -43.10 -59.66
N GLY A 8 -19.58 -44.03 -59.87
CA GLY A 8 -20.79 -44.16 -59.05
C GLY A 8 -20.50 -44.59 -57.60
N VAL A 9 -19.62 -45.59 -57.41
CA VAL A 9 -19.23 -46.09 -56.08
C VAL A 9 -18.45 -45.04 -55.30
N SER A 10 -17.48 -44.38 -55.95
CA SER A 10 -16.70 -43.32 -55.32
C SER A 10 -17.56 -42.12 -54.90
N GLY A 11 -18.54 -41.73 -55.73
CA GLY A 11 -19.52 -40.70 -55.39
C GLY A 11 -20.39 -41.09 -54.18
N LEU A 12 -20.93 -42.31 -54.14
CA LEU A 12 -21.75 -42.78 -53.01
C LEU A 12 -20.96 -42.82 -51.69
N MET A 13 -19.71 -43.32 -51.71
CA MET A 13 -18.85 -43.34 -50.52
C MET A 13 -18.53 -41.92 -50.01
N ALA A 14 -18.26 -40.99 -50.93
CA ALA A 14 -17.99 -39.59 -50.58
C ALA A 14 -19.21 -38.90 -49.92
N PHE A 15 -20.41 -39.10 -50.48
CA PHE A 15 -21.63 -38.56 -49.89
C PHE A 15 -22.05 -39.28 -48.60
N GLN A 16 -21.77 -40.59 -48.47
CA GLN A 16 -21.97 -41.30 -47.20
C GLN A 16 -21.10 -40.68 -46.10
N ARG A 17 -19.83 -40.38 -46.38
CA ARG A 17 -18.96 -39.67 -45.42
C ARG A 17 -19.50 -38.28 -45.08
N SER A 18 -20.01 -37.55 -46.08
CA SER A 18 -20.64 -36.23 -45.88
C SER A 18 -21.88 -36.29 -44.97
N ILE A 19 -22.73 -37.32 -45.14
CA ILE A 19 -23.89 -37.55 -44.27
C ILE A 19 -23.44 -37.94 -42.85
N ASN A 20 -22.41 -38.79 -42.72
CA ASN A 20 -21.86 -39.15 -41.40
C ASN A 20 -21.30 -37.92 -40.67
N THR A 21 -20.54 -37.06 -41.36
CA THR A 21 -20.05 -35.80 -40.77
C THR A 21 -21.20 -34.86 -40.42
N THR A 22 -22.26 -34.81 -41.22
CA THR A 22 -23.48 -34.05 -40.89
C THR A 22 -24.16 -34.59 -39.62
N GLY A 23 -24.30 -35.92 -39.51
CA GLY A 23 -24.83 -36.57 -38.32
C GLY A 23 -23.97 -36.32 -37.09
N HIS A 24 -22.64 -36.33 -37.26
CA HIS A 24 -21.69 -36.04 -36.19
C HIS A 24 -21.77 -34.57 -35.74
N ASN A 25 -21.90 -33.62 -36.66
CA ASN A 25 -22.13 -32.21 -36.33
C ASN A 25 -23.46 -32.00 -35.58
N ILE A 26 -24.53 -32.68 -35.99
CA ILE A 26 -25.84 -32.59 -35.31
C ILE A 26 -25.77 -33.20 -33.91
N ALA A 27 -25.10 -34.33 -33.75
CA ALA A 27 -24.97 -35.00 -32.46
C ALA A 27 -24.14 -34.19 -31.44
N ASN A 28 -23.21 -33.35 -31.92
CA ASN A 28 -22.32 -32.55 -31.08
C ASN A 28 -22.62 -31.05 -31.15
N SER A 29 -23.79 -30.64 -31.65
CA SER A 29 -24.12 -29.20 -31.77
C SER A 29 -24.11 -28.48 -30.42
N ASP A 30 -24.42 -29.22 -29.34
CA ASP A 30 -24.53 -28.70 -27.98
C ASP A 30 -23.30 -29.08 -27.12
N THR A 31 -22.29 -29.73 -27.72
CA THR A 31 -21.04 -30.05 -27.03
C THR A 31 -20.15 -28.80 -27.01
N GLU A 32 -19.78 -28.36 -25.81
CA GLU A 32 -18.90 -27.19 -25.64
C GLU A 32 -17.56 -27.38 -26.36
N GLY A 33 -17.11 -26.34 -27.06
CA GLY A 33 -15.86 -26.34 -27.82
C GLY A 33 -15.89 -27.11 -29.15
N TYR A 34 -17.00 -27.76 -29.50
CA TYR A 34 -17.11 -28.48 -30.78
C TYR A 34 -17.08 -27.52 -31.97
N SER A 35 -16.24 -27.81 -32.96
CA SER A 35 -16.21 -27.04 -34.21
C SER A 35 -16.90 -27.82 -35.34
N ARG A 36 -17.74 -27.12 -36.12
CA ARG A 36 -18.43 -27.74 -37.25
C ARG A 36 -17.42 -28.25 -38.27
N GLN A 37 -17.54 -29.52 -38.63
CA GLN A 37 -16.68 -30.16 -39.61
C GLN A 37 -17.31 -30.13 -41.02
N ARG A 38 -16.48 -29.89 -42.05
CA ARG A 38 -16.85 -29.92 -43.47
C ARG A 38 -16.01 -30.95 -44.22
N VAL A 39 -16.67 -31.78 -45.03
CA VAL A 39 -16.00 -32.72 -45.92
C VAL A 39 -15.56 -32.00 -47.19
N GLU A 40 -14.26 -32.00 -47.45
CA GLU A 40 -13.68 -31.47 -48.68
C GLU A 40 -13.58 -32.60 -49.72
N LEU A 41 -14.07 -32.35 -50.93
CA LEU A 41 -14.10 -33.33 -52.01
C LEU A 41 -13.09 -32.94 -53.09
N SER A 42 -12.28 -33.90 -53.53
CA SER A 42 -11.32 -33.69 -54.62
C SER A 42 -11.50 -34.75 -55.70
N THR A 43 -11.16 -34.41 -56.94
CA THR A 43 -11.19 -35.37 -58.05
C THR A 43 -10.14 -36.45 -57.82
N GLN A 44 -10.52 -37.72 -58.05
CA GLN A 44 -9.54 -38.80 -58.08
C GLN A 44 -8.55 -38.63 -59.23
N THR A 45 -7.35 -39.20 -59.07
CA THR A 45 -6.30 -39.12 -60.08
C THR A 45 -6.78 -39.78 -61.38
N PRO A 46 -6.86 -39.05 -62.51
CA PRO A 46 -7.38 -39.59 -63.76
C PRO A 46 -6.46 -40.69 -64.31
N HIS A 47 -7.04 -41.70 -64.96
CA HIS A 47 -6.28 -42.79 -65.57
C HIS A 47 -6.01 -42.51 -67.04
N LEU A 48 -4.75 -42.68 -67.45
CA LEU A 48 -4.34 -42.58 -68.85
C LEU A 48 -4.77 -43.83 -69.61
N THR A 49 -5.52 -43.64 -70.69
CA THR A 49 -5.94 -44.72 -71.59
C THR A 49 -5.50 -44.45 -73.02
N GLY A 50 -5.61 -45.44 -73.90
CA GLY A 50 -5.30 -45.27 -75.33
C GLY A 50 -6.14 -44.21 -76.07
N ALA A 51 -7.20 -43.68 -75.43
CA ALA A 51 -8.05 -42.61 -75.95
C ALA A 51 -7.87 -41.25 -75.22
N GLY A 52 -6.89 -41.14 -74.30
CA GLY A 52 -6.64 -39.94 -73.49
C GLY A 52 -6.85 -40.15 -71.99
N TRP A 53 -6.83 -39.05 -71.23
CA TRP A 53 -7.07 -39.04 -69.78
C TRP A 53 -8.56 -39.15 -69.48
N LEU A 54 -8.95 -40.17 -68.71
CA LEU A 54 -10.31 -40.37 -68.23
C LEU A 54 -10.38 -40.09 -66.73
N GLY A 55 -11.36 -39.29 -66.30
CA GLY A 55 -11.62 -39.02 -64.89
C GLY A 55 -12.10 -40.27 -64.15
N SER A 56 -11.64 -40.45 -62.91
CA SER A 56 -11.90 -41.63 -62.06
C SER A 56 -12.91 -41.36 -60.94
N GLY A 57 -13.58 -40.20 -60.94
CA GLY A 57 -14.60 -39.83 -59.95
C GLY A 57 -14.08 -38.90 -58.86
N VAL A 58 -14.63 -39.01 -57.65
CA VAL A 58 -14.36 -38.12 -56.52
C VAL A 58 -13.82 -38.90 -55.31
N LYS A 59 -12.99 -38.27 -54.50
CA LYS A 59 -12.56 -38.79 -53.20
C LYS A 59 -12.75 -37.73 -52.14
N VAL A 60 -12.88 -38.17 -50.89
CA VAL A 60 -12.76 -37.28 -49.73
C VAL A 60 -11.29 -36.87 -49.64
N ALA A 61 -11.04 -35.57 -49.74
CA ALA A 61 -9.70 -34.99 -49.65
C ALA A 61 -9.30 -34.80 -48.19
N ALA A 62 -10.19 -34.25 -47.38
CA ALA A 62 -10.02 -34.03 -45.95
C ALA A 62 -11.39 -33.82 -45.28
N VAL A 63 -11.43 -33.93 -43.95
CA VAL A 63 -12.53 -33.41 -43.13
C VAL A 63 -11.93 -32.27 -42.31
N GLN A 64 -12.32 -31.03 -42.59
CA GLN A 64 -11.72 -29.85 -41.97
C GLN A 64 -12.69 -29.20 -40.99
N ARG A 65 -12.14 -28.65 -39.91
CA ARG A 65 -12.87 -27.80 -38.95
C ARG A 65 -13.19 -26.46 -39.58
N SER A 66 -14.39 -25.94 -39.32
CA SER A 66 -14.77 -24.56 -39.59
C SER A 66 -14.29 -23.70 -38.42
N TYR A 67 -12.99 -23.40 -38.39
CA TYR A 67 -12.30 -22.70 -37.31
C TYR A 67 -11.48 -21.53 -37.88
N ASP A 68 -11.45 -20.42 -37.14
CA ASP A 68 -10.66 -19.24 -37.46
C ASP A 68 -9.69 -18.96 -36.31
N ASP A 69 -8.40 -19.17 -36.57
CA ASP A 69 -7.34 -19.06 -35.57
C ASP A 69 -7.14 -17.62 -35.07
N PHE A 70 -7.37 -16.64 -35.94
CA PHE A 70 -7.27 -15.23 -35.56
C PHE A 70 -8.38 -14.87 -34.57
N LEU A 71 -9.62 -15.27 -34.86
CA LEU A 71 -10.74 -15.02 -33.95
C LEU A 71 -10.56 -15.74 -32.61
N ALA A 72 -10.09 -16.99 -32.63
CA ALA A 72 -9.82 -17.74 -31.41
C ALA A 72 -8.72 -17.10 -30.55
N THR A 73 -7.65 -16.61 -31.18
CA THR A 73 -6.57 -15.89 -30.48
C THR A 73 -7.07 -14.57 -29.89
N GLN A 74 -7.87 -13.81 -30.63
CA GLN A 74 -8.48 -12.57 -30.12
C GLN A 74 -9.44 -12.85 -28.96
N MET A 75 -10.25 -13.91 -29.06
CA MET A 75 -11.15 -14.34 -28.00
C MET A 75 -10.40 -14.71 -26.72
N ARG A 76 -9.34 -15.52 -26.80
CA ARG A 76 -8.51 -15.87 -25.63
C ARG A 76 -7.88 -14.66 -24.96
N ALA A 77 -7.35 -13.72 -25.75
CA ALA A 77 -6.77 -12.48 -25.22
C ALA A 77 -7.82 -11.62 -24.48
N ALA A 78 -9.01 -11.49 -25.07
CA ALA A 78 -10.13 -10.80 -24.44
C ALA A 78 -10.62 -11.52 -23.18
N GLN A 79 -10.76 -12.84 -23.22
CA GLN A 79 -11.19 -13.68 -22.08
C GLN A 79 -10.21 -13.57 -20.92
N SER A 80 -8.91 -13.62 -21.19
CA SER A 80 -7.86 -13.46 -20.18
C SER A 80 -7.93 -12.09 -19.52
N THR A 81 -8.18 -11.04 -20.31
CA THR A 81 -8.32 -9.67 -19.77
C THR A 81 -9.60 -9.52 -18.94
N ALA A 82 -10.72 -10.03 -19.44
CA ALA A 82 -12.00 -10.01 -18.72
C ALA A 82 -11.93 -10.76 -17.39
N SER A 83 -11.38 -11.98 -17.38
CA SER A 83 -11.25 -12.81 -16.17
C SER A 83 -10.40 -12.11 -15.10
N GLY A 84 -9.29 -11.48 -15.51
CA GLY A 84 -8.45 -10.72 -14.58
C GLY A 84 -9.15 -9.50 -14.00
N LEU A 85 -9.90 -8.75 -14.81
CA LEU A 85 -10.67 -7.58 -14.35
C LEU A 85 -11.85 -7.98 -13.46
N ASP A 86 -12.52 -9.08 -13.75
CA ASP A 86 -13.62 -9.59 -12.93
C ASP A 86 -13.14 -9.99 -11.54
N VAL A 87 -12.00 -10.69 -11.45
CA VAL A 87 -11.36 -11.00 -10.16
C VAL A 87 -10.93 -9.72 -9.45
N TYR A 88 -10.22 -8.82 -10.14
CA TYR A 88 -9.79 -7.56 -9.55
C TYR A 88 -10.98 -6.77 -8.96
N ALA A 89 -12.07 -6.61 -9.72
CA ALA A 89 -13.25 -5.87 -9.29
C ALA A 89 -13.98 -6.57 -8.13
N ALA A 90 -14.11 -7.89 -8.17
CA ALA A 90 -14.74 -8.66 -7.09
C ALA A 90 -13.97 -8.52 -5.76
N HIS A 91 -12.63 -8.51 -5.82
CA HIS A 91 -11.78 -8.36 -4.65
C HIS A 91 -11.68 -6.92 -4.15
N ALA A 92 -11.53 -5.95 -5.06
CA ALA A 92 -11.58 -4.52 -4.74
C ALA A 92 -12.90 -4.13 -4.06
N GLY A 93 -14.03 -4.67 -4.54
CA GLY A 93 -15.34 -4.46 -3.93
C GLY A 93 -15.44 -4.98 -2.49
N ARG A 94 -14.67 -6.00 -2.08
CA ARG A 94 -14.64 -6.45 -0.67
C ARG A 94 -13.98 -5.42 0.24
N ILE A 95 -12.89 -4.80 -0.23
CA ILE A 95 -12.19 -3.74 0.51
C ILE A 95 -13.04 -2.48 0.55
N ASP A 96 -13.66 -2.10 -0.57
CA ASP A 96 -14.55 -0.93 -0.62
C ASP A 96 -15.70 -1.06 0.38
N ASN A 97 -16.40 -2.20 0.42
CA ASN A 97 -17.46 -2.45 1.40
C ASN A 97 -16.95 -2.43 2.85
N LEU A 98 -15.71 -2.86 3.10
CA LEU A 98 -15.11 -2.83 4.43
C LEU A 98 -14.82 -1.39 4.88
N LEU A 99 -14.25 -0.57 4.01
CA LEU A 99 -13.83 0.79 4.33
C LEU A 99 -15.00 1.79 4.31
N ALA A 100 -15.98 1.59 3.42
CA ALA A 100 -17.10 2.50 3.24
C ALA A 100 -18.25 2.28 4.25
N ASP A 101 -18.16 1.30 5.15
CA ASP A 101 -19.19 1.09 6.17
C ASP A 101 -19.22 2.27 7.16
N PRO A 102 -20.31 3.04 7.26
CA PRO A 102 -20.37 4.23 8.11
C PRO A 102 -20.42 3.92 9.61
N ASN A 103 -20.64 2.67 10.01
CA ASN A 103 -20.66 2.23 11.42
C ASN A 103 -19.39 1.47 11.79
N VAL A 104 -18.76 0.85 10.80
CA VAL A 104 -17.58 0.00 10.94
C VAL A 104 -16.37 0.70 10.29
N GLY A 105 -16.46 1.92 9.81
CA GLY A 105 -15.30 2.66 9.28
C GLY A 105 -14.28 2.99 10.39
N LEU A 106 -13.14 3.55 10.00
CA LEU A 106 -12.22 4.17 10.96
C LEU A 106 -12.74 5.54 11.42
N ASP A 107 -13.37 6.27 10.50
CA ASP A 107 -13.80 7.66 10.70
C ASP A 107 -14.68 7.88 11.94
N PRO A 108 -15.72 7.07 12.22
CA PRO A 108 -16.54 7.25 13.42
C PRO A 108 -15.71 7.12 14.70
N SER A 109 -14.83 6.12 14.79
CA SER A 109 -14.00 5.91 15.99
C SER A 109 -12.98 7.03 16.21
N VAL A 110 -12.43 7.61 15.14
CA VAL A 110 -11.55 8.77 15.22
C VAL A 110 -12.33 10.02 15.64
N GLN A 111 -13.54 10.20 15.10
CA GLN A 111 -14.42 11.30 15.49
C GLN A 111 -14.80 11.21 16.97
N ASP A 112 -15.22 10.04 17.45
CA ASP A 112 -15.60 9.82 18.85
C ASP A 112 -14.43 10.10 19.81
N PHE A 113 -13.20 9.73 19.42
CA PHE A 113 -11.98 10.06 20.17
C PHE A 113 -11.78 11.59 20.28
N PHE A 114 -11.88 12.33 19.18
CA PHE A 114 -11.71 13.79 19.21
C PHE A 114 -12.87 14.51 19.91
N ASP A 115 -14.10 14.00 19.80
CA ASP A 115 -15.25 14.52 20.54
C ASP A 115 -15.05 14.34 22.05
N ALA A 116 -14.57 13.17 22.49
CA ALA A 116 -14.20 12.94 23.89
C ALA A 116 -13.03 13.82 24.35
N MET A 117 -12.08 14.12 23.46
CA MET A 117 -10.99 15.05 23.74
C MET A 117 -11.48 16.49 23.91
N GLN A 118 -12.46 16.92 23.11
CA GLN A 118 -13.11 18.21 23.26
C GLN A 118 -13.88 18.29 24.59
N VAL A 119 -14.59 17.23 24.99
CA VAL A 119 -15.26 17.15 26.30
C VAL A 119 -14.25 17.22 27.46
N LEU A 120 -13.07 16.61 27.30
CA LEU A 120 -11.96 16.74 28.25
C LEU A 120 -11.43 18.18 28.29
N ALA A 121 -11.27 18.84 27.14
CA ALA A 121 -10.83 20.22 27.08
C ALA A 121 -11.84 21.17 27.76
N ASP A 122 -13.14 20.92 27.67
CA ASP A 122 -14.14 21.70 28.37
C ASP A 122 -14.13 21.46 29.89
N ASN A 123 -13.69 20.28 30.33
CA ASN A 123 -13.72 19.84 31.74
C ASN A 123 -12.42 19.13 32.17
N PRO A 124 -11.25 19.81 32.16
CA PRO A 124 -9.95 19.17 32.34
C PRO A 124 -9.71 18.60 33.75
N ALA A 125 -10.44 19.05 34.77
CA ALA A 125 -10.37 18.50 36.12
C ALA A 125 -11.26 17.27 36.35
N SER A 126 -12.15 16.93 35.40
CA SER A 126 -13.16 15.88 35.55
C SER A 126 -12.58 14.49 35.29
N ILE A 127 -12.51 13.65 36.34
CA ILE A 127 -12.15 12.23 36.21
C ILE A 127 -13.10 11.49 35.25
N PRO A 128 -14.43 11.68 35.30
CA PRO A 128 -15.33 11.07 34.31
C PRO A 128 -15.00 11.43 32.85
N SER A 129 -14.69 12.69 32.55
CA SER A 129 -14.36 13.14 31.19
C SER A 129 -13.03 12.52 30.71
N ARG A 130 -12.04 12.42 31.61
CA ARG A 130 -10.78 11.73 31.37
C ARG A 130 -10.98 10.24 31.12
N GLN A 131 -11.81 9.58 31.91
CA GLN A 131 -12.12 8.16 31.74
C GLN A 131 -12.85 7.90 30.42
N ALA A 132 -13.74 8.79 30.00
CA ALA A 132 -14.39 8.70 28.70
C ALA A 132 -13.36 8.75 27.56
N LEU A 133 -12.43 9.71 27.57
CA LEU A 133 -11.35 9.76 26.57
C LEU A 133 -10.51 8.48 26.56
N ILE A 134 -10.15 7.94 27.73
CA ILE A 134 -9.41 6.67 27.84
C ILE A 134 -10.17 5.51 27.18
N SER A 135 -11.49 5.44 27.36
CA SER A 135 -12.35 4.43 26.75
C SER A 135 -12.46 4.60 25.24
N GLU A 136 -12.68 5.82 24.73
CA GLU A 136 -12.73 6.06 23.29
C GLU A 136 -11.37 5.82 22.62
N THR A 137 -10.27 6.11 23.31
CA THR A 137 -8.92 5.78 22.84
C THR A 137 -8.76 4.26 22.66
N ALA A 138 -9.23 3.46 23.62
CA ALA A 138 -9.19 2.00 23.53
C ALA A 138 -10.04 1.48 22.36
N SER A 139 -11.26 1.99 22.21
CA SER A 139 -12.16 1.63 21.12
C SER A 139 -11.58 1.97 19.74
N MET A 140 -10.93 3.13 19.60
CA MET A 140 -10.23 3.51 18.37
C MET A 140 -9.04 2.59 18.07
N VAL A 141 -8.23 2.23 19.08
CA VAL A 141 -7.11 1.29 18.92
C VAL A 141 -7.62 -0.10 18.49
N ASP A 142 -8.71 -0.58 19.09
CA ASP A 142 -9.33 -1.84 18.70
C ASP A 142 -9.85 -1.80 17.25
N ARG A 143 -10.38 -0.66 16.80
CA ARG A 143 -10.80 -0.45 15.41
C ARG A 143 -9.62 -0.56 14.44
N PHE A 144 -8.47 0.06 14.75
CA PHE A 144 -7.25 -0.09 13.94
C PHE A 144 -6.81 -1.57 13.84
N HIS A 145 -6.81 -2.28 14.97
CA HIS A 145 -6.48 -3.70 14.99
C HIS A 145 -7.46 -4.56 14.16
N ASP A 146 -8.76 -4.29 14.26
CA ASP A 146 -9.79 -5.00 13.48
C ASP A 146 -9.61 -4.80 11.97
N LEU A 147 -9.37 -3.57 11.54
CA LEU A 147 -9.11 -3.28 10.12
C LEU A 147 -7.81 -3.95 9.65
N SER A 148 -6.75 -3.88 10.45
CA SER A 148 -5.48 -4.52 10.12
C SER A 148 -5.61 -6.05 9.99
N ARG A 149 -6.33 -6.71 10.92
CA ARG A 149 -6.63 -8.14 10.83
C ARG A 149 -7.39 -8.52 9.57
N GLN A 150 -8.32 -7.67 9.13
CA GLN A 150 -9.10 -7.90 7.91
C GLN A 150 -8.23 -7.79 6.67
N PHE A 151 -7.33 -6.79 6.60
CA PHE A 151 -6.34 -6.72 5.51
C PHE A 151 -5.43 -7.95 5.50
N ASN A 152 -4.93 -8.41 6.65
CA ASN A 152 -4.12 -9.61 6.74
C ASN A 152 -4.89 -10.86 6.28
N THR A 153 -6.16 -10.98 6.65
CA THR A 153 -7.03 -12.08 6.19
C THR A 153 -7.20 -12.04 4.66
N ILE A 154 -7.40 -10.87 4.07
CA ILE A 154 -7.50 -10.70 2.61
C ILE A 154 -6.19 -11.09 1.92
N ARG A 155 -5.02 -10.74 2.48
CA ARG A 155 -3.71 -11.15 1.95
C ARG A 155 -3.56 -12.67 1.97
N GLU A 156 -3.89 -13.31 3.09
CA GLU A 156 -3.82 -14.77 3.23
C GLU A 156 -4.75 -15.48 2.25
N GLN A 157 -5.98 -14.99 2.09
CA GLN A 157 -6.93 -15.51 1.10
C GLN A 157 -6.40 -15.35 -0.33
N THR A 158 -5.85 -14.17 -0.67
CA THR A 158 -5.25 -13.92 -1.99
C THR A 158 -4.08 -14.88 -2.25
N ASN A 159 -3.23 -15.14 -1.24
CA ASN A 159 -2.13 -16.12 -1.36
C ASN A 159 -2.64 -17.55 -1.58
N GLN A 160 -3.72 -17.95 -0.91
CA GLN A 160 -4.34 -19.27 -1.09
C GLN A 160 -4.98 -19.41 -2.47
N GLU A 161 -5.69 -18.37 -2.93
CA GLU A 161 -6.29 -18.32 -4.27
C GLU A 161 -5.21 -18.36 -5.36
N LEU A 162 -4.11 -17.61 -5.21
CA LEU A 162 -2.96 -17.69 -6.13
C LEU A 162 -2.41 -19.13 -6.22
N SER A 163 -2.30 -19.82 -5.08
CA SER A 163 -1.83 -21.22 -5.04
C SER A 163 -2.79 -22.17 -5.76
N ALA A 164 -4.10 -22.01 -5.53
CA ALA A 164 -5.12 -22.79 -6.21
C ALA A 164 -5.11 -22.57 -7.73
N VAL A 165 -5.00 -21.32 -8.19
CA VAL A 165 -4.93 -21.01 -9.62
C VAL A 165 -3.66 -21.58 -10.26
N VAL A 166 -2.52 -21.54 -9.56
CA VAL A 166 -1.27 -22.18 -10.01
C VAL A 166 -1.44 -23.69 -10.16
N ASP A 167 -2.12 -24.36 -9.23
CA ASP A 167 -2.40 -25.79 -9.32
C ASP A 167 -3.33 -26.13 -10.50
N GLU A 168 -4.33 -25.28 -10.77
CA GLU A 168 -5.21 -25.41 -11.94
C GLU A 168 -4.42 -25.26 -13.24
N ILE A 169 -3.54 -24.26 -13.34
CA ILE A 169 -2.65 -24.07 -14.51
C ILE A 169 -1.77 -25.31 -14.72
N ASN A 170 -1.20 -25.87 -13.66
CA ASN A 170 -0.40 -27.09 -13.75
C ASN A 170 -1.23 -28.31 -14.20
N GLY A 171 -2.50 -28.40 -13.81
CA GLY A 171 -3.45 -29.41 -14.27
C GLY A 171 -3.76 -29.28 -15.77
N LEU A 172 -4.07 -28.06 -16.21
CA LEU A 172 -4.37 -27.73 -17.60
C LEU A 172 -3.15 -27.94 -18.51
N SER A 173 -1.97 -27.50 -18.08
CA SER A 173 -0.71 -27.66 -18.83
C SER A 173 -0.36 -29.11 -19.07
N ARG A 174 -0.51 -29.98 -18.06
CA ARG A 174 -0.31 -31.43 -18.22
C ARG A 174 -1.34 -32.05 -19.16
N SER A 175 -2.57 -31.55 -19.17
CA SER A 175 -3.63 -32.04 -20.06
C SER A 175 -3.37 -31.62 -21.50
N LEU A 176 -2.97 -30.36 -21.72
CA LEU A 176 -2.54 -29.83 -23.02
C LEU A 176 -1.34 -30.59 -23.58
N ALA A 177 -0.34 -30.91 -22.74
CA ALA A 177 0.79 -31.73 -23.15
C ALA A 177 0.37 -33.14 -23.60
N ARG A 178 -0.56 -33.79 -22.90
CA ARG A 178 -1.11 -35.10 -23.31
C ARG A 178 -1.89 -34.99 -24.63
N VAL A 179 -2.73 -33.97 -24.78
CA VAL A 179 -3.51 -33.77 -26.01
C VAL A 179 -2.58 -33.47 -27.19
N ASN A 180 -1.55 -32.64 -27.01
CA ASN A 180 -0.52 -32.42 -28.03
C ASN A 180 0.15 -33.73 -28.45
N GLN A 181 0.54 -34.58 -27.49
CA GLN A 181 1.14 -35.88 -27.80
C GLN A 181 0.20 -36.77 -28.61
N ASN A 182 -1.08 -36.83 -28.21
CA ASN A 182 -2.11 -37.60 -28.93
C ASN A 182 -2.33 -37.06 -30.36
N ILE A 183 -2.27 -35.74 -30.55
CA ILE A 183 -2.39 -35.10 -31.88
C ILE A 183 -1.22 -35.51 -32.77
N ILE A 184 0.01 -35.41 -32.27
CA ILE A 184 1.22 -35.81 -33.02
C ILE A 184 1.13 -37.28 -33.45
N GLU A 185 0.73 -38.16 -32.53
CA GLU A 185 0.56 -39.60 -32.80
C GLU A 185 -0.56 -39.87 -33.81
N ALA A 186 -1.69 -39.17 -33.70
CA ALA A 186 -2.82 -39.33 -34.61
C ALA A 186 -2.50 -38.83 -36.01
N ILE A 187 -1.82 -37.69 -36.17
CA ILE A 187 -1.36 -37.16 -37.47
C ILE A 187 -0.35 -38.13 -38.10
N GLY A 188 0.58 -38.65 -37.31
CA GLY A 188 1.55 -39.65 -37.76
C GLY A 188 0.90 -40.95 -38.22
N ALA A 189 -0.16 -41.40 -37.54
CA ALA A 189 -0.89 -42.62 -37.88
C ALA A 189 -1.86 -42.44 -39.06
N SER A 190 -2.42 -41.24 -39.25
CA SER A 190 -3.39 -40.93 -40.30
C SER A 190 -2.74 -40.62 -41.65
N GLY A 191 -1.41 -40.48 -41.70
CA GLY A 191 -0.70 -40.08 -42.91
C GLY A 191 -0.81 -38.58 -43.21
N GLY A 192 -1.05 -37.76 -42.18
CA GLY A 192 -1.11 -36.29 -42.28
C GLY A 192 -2.50 -35.68 -42.17
N ASP A 193 -3.55 -36.46 -41.92
CA ASP A 193 -4.90 -35.94 -41.69
C ASP A 193 -5.10 -35.46 -40.25
N ASP A 194 -5.76 -34.32 -40.08
CA ASP A 194 -5.99 -33.67 -38.78
C ASP A 194 -7.00 -34.43 -37.89
N PRO A 195 -6.67 -34.70 -36.61
CA PRO A 195 -7.58 -35.30 -35.64
C PRO A 195 -8.51 -34.24 -35.03
N ASN A 196 -9.58 -33.90 -35.74
CA ASN A 196 -10.46 -32.77 -35.42
C ASN A 196 -10.97 -32.73 -33.96
N ASP A 197 -11.36 -33.86 -33.39
CA ASP A 197 -11.92 -33.91 -32.03
C ASP A 197 -10.84 -33.62 -30.97
N LEU A 198 -9.60 -34.06 -31.19
CA LEU A 198 -8.47 -33.72 -30.31
C LEU A 198 -8.09 -32.24 -30.44
N LEU A 199 -8.24 -31.66 -31.63
CA LEU A 199 -8.02 -30.24 -31.86
C LEU A 199 -9.11 -29.39 -31.16
N ASP A 200 -10.35 -29.87 -31.11
CA ASP A 200 -11.43 -29.25 -30.31
C ASP A 200 -11.16 -29.37 -28.81
N GLU A 201 -10.72 -30.54 -28.31
CA GLU A 201 -10.34 -30.74 -26.91
C GLU A 201 -9.20 -29.80 -26.50
N ARG A 202 -8.17 -29.66 -27.35
CA ARG A 202 -7.07 -28.72 -27.13
C ARG A 202 -7.59 -27.29 -27.00
N GLU A 203 -8.55 -26.91 -27.84
CA GLU A 203 -9.11 -25.56 -27.86
C GLU A 203 -9.84 -25.22 -26.57
N VAL A 204 -10.64 -26.15 -26.04
CA VAL A 204 -11.31 -25.99 -24.74
C VAL A 204 -10.28 -25.79 -23.63
N LEU A 205 -9.24 -26.62 -23.59
CA LEU A 205 -8.18 -26.52 -22.59
C LEU A 205 -7.39 -25.21 -22.71
N LEU A 206 -7.16 -24.70 -23.93
CA LEU A 206 -6.53 -23.40 -24.15
C LEU A 206 -7.40 -22.25 -23.65
N ASN A 207 -8.72 -22.33 -23.86
CA ASN A 207 -9.65 -21.31 -23.38
C ASN A 207 -9.68 -21.28 -21.85
N GLN A 208 -9.80 -22.44 -21.21
CA GLN A 208 -9.71 -22.56 -19.74
C GLN A 208 -8.37 -22.05 -19.20
N LEU A 209 -7.26 -22.35 -19.87
CA LEU A 209 -5.95 -21.84 -19.47
C LEU A 209 -5.87 -20.32 -19.62
N SER A 210 -6.47 -19.75 -20.67
CA SER A 210 -6.48 -18.30 -20.90
C SER A 210 -7.26 -17.52 -19.84
N GLU A 211 -8.27 -18.12 -19.20
CA GLU A 211 -8.97 -17.54 -18.05
C GLU A 211 -8.04 -17.39 -16.84
N ARG A 212 -7.12 -18.33 -16.63
CA ARG A 212 -6.21 -18.33 -15.48
C ARG A 212 -4.97 -17.46 -15.67
N VAL A 213 -4.42 -17.42 -16.88
CA VAL A 213 -3.20 -16.66 -17.19
C VAL A 213 -3.16 -16.26 -18.66
N ALA A 214 -2.55 -15.11 -19.00
CA ALA A 214 -2.32 -14.78 -20.40
C ALA A 214 -1.36 -15.78 -21.05
N ILE A 215 -1.78 -16.34 -22.19
CA ILE A 215 -1.01 -17.29 -22.97
C ILE A 215 -0.71 -16.77 -24.37
N THR A 216 0.41 -17.21 -24.92
CA THR A 216 0.78 -17.06 -26.33
C THR A 216 1.05 -18.44 -26.90
N THR A 217 0.48 -18.74 -28.07
CA THR A 217 0.56 -20.06 -28.69
C THR A 217 1.36 -19.99 -29.99
N VAL A 218 2.23 -20.97 -30.23
CA VAL A 218 3.05 -21.07 -31.45
C VAL A 218 2.91 -22.47 -32.03
N PRO A 219 2.32 -22.63 -33.24
CA PRO A 219 2.18 -23.93 -33.88
C PRO A 219 3.52 -24.47 -34.37
N GLN A 220 3.64 -25.81 -34.43
CA GLN A 220 4.78 -26.53 -34.97
C GLN A 220 4.41 -27.36 -36.21
N ASP A 221 5.40 -27.69 -37.03
CA ASP A 221 5.22 -28.44 -38.28
C ASP A 221 4.67 -29.86 -38.08
N ASP A 222 4.82 -30.43 -36.88
CA ASP A 222 4.31 -31.75 -36.48
C ASP A 222 2.89 -31.73 -35.91
N GLY A 223 2.22 -30.57 -35.95
CA GLY A 223 0.86 -30.36 -35.42
C GLY A 223 0.80 -30.05 -33.92
N ALA A 224 1.95 -30.08 -33.23
CA ALA A 224 2.03 -29.66 -31.84
C ALA A 224 1.82 -28.14 -31.69
N LEU A 225 1.42 -27.73 -30.49
CA LEU A 225 1.26 -26.32 -30.15
C LEU A 225 2.11 -26.00 -28.90
N ASN A 226 3.10 -25.13 -29.08
CA ASN A 226 3.87 -24.62 -27.95
C ASN A 226 3.11 -23.48 -27.28
N ILE A 227 3.11 -23.48 -25.95
CA ILE A 227 2.34 -22.55 -25.13
C ILE A 227 3.31 -21.82 -24.21
N PHE A 228 3.28 -20.50 -24.28
CA PHE A 228 4.12 -19.60 -23.51
C PHE A 228 3.26 -18.73 -22.60
N ILE A 229 3.79 -18.40 -21.42
CA ILE A 229 3.19 -17.47 -20.46
C ILE A 229 4.16 -16.31 -20.18
N GLY A 230 3.62 -15.24 -19.62
CA GLY A 230 4.38 -14.08 -19.17
C GLY A 230 5.23 -13.45 -20.28
N LYS A 231 6.54 -13.31 -20.05
CA LYS A 231 7.48 -12.71 -21.01
C LYS A 231 8.17 -13.74 -21.92
N GLY A 232 7.61 -14.95 -22.04
CA GLY A 232 8.10 -15.99 -22.95
C GLY A 232 8.52 -17.30 -22.27
N GLN A 233 8.06 -17.56 -21.05
CA GLN A 233 8.29 -18.83 -20.36
C GLN A 233 7.49 -19.95 -21.05
N ALA A 234 8.17 -20.99 -21.52
CA ALA A 234 7.54 -22.09 -22.22
C ALA A 234 6.86 -23.05 -21.25
N LEU A 235 5.55 -22.93 -21.12
CA LEU A 235 4.73 -23.74 -20.22
C LEU A 235 4.46 -25.14 -20.79
N VAL A 236 4.23 -25.25 -22.09
CA VAL A 236 4.08 -26.53 -22.81
C VAL A 236 4.92 -26.49 -24.07
N ILE A 237 5.76 -27.50 -24.27
CA ILE A 237 6.52 -27.72 -25.50
C ILE A 237 6.26 -29.14 -25.98
N GLY A 238 5.63 -29.28 -27.15
CA GLY A 238 5.21 -30.58 -27.66
C GLY A 238 4.38 -31.35 -26.64
N GLY A 239 4.85 -32.54 -26.27
CA GLY A 239 4.24 -33.42 -25.25
C GLY A 239 4.74 -33.21 -23.81
N THR A 240 5.51 -32.17 -23.52
CA THR A 240 6.08 -31.91 -22.18
C THR A 240 5.52 -30.62 -21.58
N ALA A 241 5.10 -30.66 -20.32
CA ALA A 241 4.66 -29.49 -19.55
C ALA A 241 5.69 -29.12 -18.48
N ALA A 242 6.01 -27.82 -18.37
CA ALA A 242 6.68 -27.25 -17.21
C ALA A 242 5.69 -27.06 -16.06
N SER A 243 6.21 -26.74 -14.86
CA SER A 243 5.38 -26.52 -13.68
C SER A 243 5.62 -25.15 -13.07
N LEU A 244 4.54 -24.54 -12.61
CA LEU A 244 4.55 -23.39 -11.72
C LEU A 244 4.48 -23.86 -10.26
N SER A 245 5.01 -23.07 -9.34
CA SER A 245 4.81 -23.26 -7.91
C SER A 245 4.69 -21.92 -7.20
N THR A 246 3.91 -21.87 -6.13
CA THR A 246 3.92 -20.73 -5.21
C THR A 246 5.04 -20.92 -4.19
N VAL A 247 5.89 -19.91 -4.05
CA VAL A 247 6.97 -19.86 -3.07
C VAL A 247 6.79 -18.63 -2.19
N GLN A 248 7.21 -18.71 -0.93
CA GLN A 248 7.23 -17.54 -0.06
C GLN A 248 8.24 -16.52 -0.61
N SER A 249 7.86 -15.24 -0.64
CA SER A 249 8.76 -14.20 -1.13
C SER A 249 9.99 -14.08 -0.23
N GLU A 250 11.15 -13.90 -0.85
CA GLU A 250 12.42 -13.78 -0.14
C GLU A 250 12.59 -12.40 0.54
N LEU A 251 11.74 -11.42 0.19
CA LEU A 251 11.70 -10.07 0.77
C LEU A 251 10.54 -9.84 1.73
N ASP A 252 9.38 -10.43 1.46
CA ASP A 252 8.17 -10.32 2.29
C ASP A 252 7.62 -11.72 2.61
N LEU A 253 7.90 -12.20 3.83
CA LEU A 253 7.46 -13.53 4.27
C LEU A 253 5.93 -13.67 4.31
N GLY A 254 5.16 -12.57 4.32
CA GLY A 254 3.70 -12.59 4.24
C GLY A 254 3.14 -12.75 2.82
N ARG A 255 4.00 -12.76 1.78
CA ARG A 255 3.61 -12.73 0.37
C ARG A 255 4.05 -13.99 -0.36
N TYR A 256 3.20 -14.52 -1.23
CA TYR A 256 3.57 -15.58 -2.16
C TYR A 256 3.97 -15.01 -3.52
N ASP A 257 5.10 -15.49 -4.00
CA ASP A 257 5.63 -15.31 -5.34
C ASP A 257 5.39 -16.56 -6.19
N ILE A 258 5.33 -16.38 -7.51
CA ILE A 258 5.15 -17.49 -8.45
C ILE A 258 6.50 -17.82 -9.06
N ALA A 259 6.95 -19.05 -8.84
CA ALA A 259 8.14 -19.61 -9.44
C ALA A 259 7.79 -20.51 -10.63
N PHE A 260 8.60 -20.43 -11.67
CA PHE A 260 8.57 -21.30 -12.83
C PHE A 260 9.72 -22.30 -12.72
N THR A 261 9.38 -23.58 -12.78
CA THR A 261 10.34 -24.68 -12.70
C THR A 261 10.39 -25.42 -14.02
N ASP A 262 11.59 -25.49 -14.60
CA ASP A 262 11.90 -26.25 -15.81
C ASP A 262 13.12 -27.17 -15.61
N ALA A 263 13.63 -27.76 -16.69
CA ALA A 263 14.80 -28.64 -16.65
C ALA A 263 16.12 -27.93 -16.25
N THR A 264 16.16 -26.60 -16.26
CA THR A 264 17.32 -25.77 -15.92
C THR A 264 17.31 -25.27 -14.48
N GLY A 265 16.15 -25.26 -13.82
CA GLY A 265 15.99 -24.87 -12.42
C GLY A 265 14.65 -24.20 -12.14
N SER A 266 14.51 -23.68 -10.91
CA SER A 266 13.37 -22.87 -10.48
C SER A 266 13.74 -21.38 -10.44
N ARG A 267 12.86 -20.52 -10.94
CA ARG A 267 13.06 -19.06 -10.97
C ARG A 267 11.76 -18.32 -10.68
N VAL A 268 11.81 -17.25 -9.89
CA VAL A 268 10.62 -16.40 -9.63
C VAL A 268 10.28 -15.58 -10.88
N ILE A 269 9.01 -15.59 -11.28
CA ILE A 269 8.48 -14.91 -12.46
C ILE A 269 7.24 -14.06 -12.17
N THR A 270 6.91 -13.79 -10.90
CA THR A 270 5.72 -13.02 -10.47
C THR A 270 5.50 -11.77 -11.35
N ASP A 271 6.51 -10.89 -11.44
CA ASP A 271 6.43 -9.60 -12.17
C ASP A 271 6.39 -9.74 -13.70
N GLN A 272 6.44 -10.98 -14.20
CA GLN A 272 6.37 -11.28 -15.63
C GLN A 272 5.00 -11.83 -16.03
N LEU A 273 4.18 -12.22 -15.05
CA LEU A 273 2.84 -12.75 -15.27
C LEU A 273 1.85 -11.60 -15.39
N ALA A 274 0.92 -11.73 -16.33
CA ALA A 274 -0.13 -10.77 -16.58
C ALA A 274 -1.36 -11.49 -17.13
N GLY A 275 -2.52 -10.84 -17.03
CA GLY A 275 -3.80 -11.37 -17.51
C GLY A 275 -4.28 -12.61 -16.76
N GLY A 276 -5.52 -12.97 -17.03
CA GLY A 276 -6.25 -14.01 -16.33
C GLY A 276 -6.41 -13.72 -14.84
N GLU A 277 -6.93 -14.70 -14.12
CA GLU A 277 -7.14 -14.64 -12.68
C GLU A 277 -5.83 -14.34 -11.91
N ILE A 278 -4.68 -14.91 -12.32
CA ILE A 278 -3.39 -14.60 -11.68
C ILE A 278 -3.06 -13.11 -11.80
N GLY A 279 -3.17 -12.54 -13.00
CA GLY A 279 -2.91 -11.12 -13.21
C GLY A 279 -3.83 -10.25 -12.36
N GLY A 280 -5.12 -10.60 -12.29
CA GLY A 280 -6.11 -9.91 -11.46
C GLY A 280 -5.76 -9.93 -9.96
N LEU A 281 -5.38 -11.08 -9.41
CA LEU A 281 -4.98 -11.24 -8.01
C LEU A 281 -3.68 -10.48 -7.69
N LEU A 282 -2.69 -10.53 -8.58
CA LEU A 282 -1.42 -9.81 -8.42
C LEU A 282 -1.64 -8.29 -8.44
N SER A 283 -2.38 -7.79 -9.44
CA SER A 283 -2.74 -6.37 -9.52
C SER A 283 -3.58 -5.92 -8.32
N PHE A 284 -4.57 -6.71 -7.89
CA PHE A 284 -5.37 -6.38 -6.70
C PHE A 284 -4.50 -6.22 -5.45
N ARG A 285 -3.54 -7.13 -5.25
CA ARG A 285 -2.61 -7.06 -4.12
C ARG A 285 -1.74 -5.80 -4.17
N GLU A 286 -1.18 -5.49 -5.33
CA GLU A 286 -0.20 -4.41 -5.51
C GLU A 286 -0.85 -3.02 -5.58
N GLU A 287 -2.01 -2.90 -6.22
CA GLU A 287 -2.67 -1.61 -6.47
C GLU A 287 -3.69 -1.24 -5.40
N ILE A 288 -4.27 -2.21 -4.68
CA ILE A 288 -5.33 -1.96 -3.68
C ILE A 288 -4.87 -2.35 -2.28
N VAL A 289 -4.52 -3.63 -2.04
CA VAL A 289 -4.27 -4.13 -0.69
C VAL A 289 -3.08 -3.43 -0.04
N ASP A 290 -1.96 -3.38 -0.73
CA ASP A 290 -0.71 -2.80 -0.23
C ASP A 290 -0.83 -1.29 0.05
N PRO A 291 -1.32 -0.45 -0.89
CA PRO A 291 -1.54 0.97 -0.64
C PRO A 291 -2.56 1.24 0.47
N ALA A 292 -3.68 0.51 0.51
CA ALA A 292 -4.72 0.72 1.52
C ALA A 292 -4.20 0.40 2.94
N GLN A 293 -3.45 -0.70 3.10
CA GLN A 293 -2.84 -1.05 4.38
C GLN A 293 -1.80 -0.01 4.81
N ASN A 294 -1.00 0.49 3.87
CA ASN A 294 -0.03 1.54 4.13
C ASN A 294 -0.69 2.87 4.50
N GLN A 295 -1.80 3.24 3.88
CA GLN A 295 -2.57 4.43 4.24
C GLN A 295 -3.17 4.32 5.65
N LEU A 296 -3.79 3.17 5.98
CA LEU A 296 -4.29 2.92 7.34
C LEU A 296 -3.16 3.03 8.38
N GLY A 297 -2.02 2.43 8.07
CA GLY A 297 -0.82 2.51 8.88
C GLY A 297 -0.28 3.94 9.03
N LEU A 298 -0.29 4.72 7.96
CA LEU A 298 0.18 6.10 7.97
C LEU A 298 -0.67 6.97 8.90
N VAL A 299 -2.00 6.80 8.87
CA VAL A 299 -2.91 7.47 9.81
C VAL A 299 -2.56 7.07 11.25
N ALA A 300 -2.31 5.78 11.53
CA ALA A 300 -1.92 5.32 12.86
C ALA A 300 -0.58 5.90 13.33
N VAL A 301 0.44 5.95 12.47
CA VAL A 301 1.74 6.58 12.77
C VAL A 301 1.58 8.07 13.03
N GLY A 302 0.83 8.74 12.16
CA GLY A 302 0.57 10.17 12.25
C GLY A 302 -0.12 10.56 13.55
N LEU A 303 -1.26 9.92 13.81
CA LEU A 303 -2.06 10.14 15.01
C LEU A 303 -1.26 9.85 16.28
N SER A 304 -0.59 8.70 16.35
CA SER A 304 0.18 8.33 17.54
C SER A 304 1.34 9.29 17.81
N ARG A 305 2.10 9.69 16.78
CA ARG A 305 3.25 10.59 16.95
C ARG A 305 2.82 12.01 17.28
N GLU A 306 1.87 12.60 16.56
CA GLU A 306 1.42 13.98 16.80
C GLU A 306 0.78 14.12 18.18
N LEU A 307 -0.09 13.20 18.55
CA LEU A 307 -0.72 13.22 19.88
C LEU A 307 0.28 12.94 20.99
N ASN A 308 1.24 12.00 20.81
CA ASN A 308 2.30 11.79 21.80
C ASN A 308 3.18 13.02 21.96
N ALA A 309 3.57 13.67 20.86
CA ALA A 309 4.38 14.88 20.89
C ALA A 309 3.65 15.99 21.65
N GLN A 310 2.38 16.24 21.34
CA GLN A 310 1.58 17.27 22.02
C GLN A 310 1.27 16.90 23.48
N HIS A 311 0.98 15.64 23.79
CA HIS A 311 0.70 15.17 25.14
C HIS A 311 1.91 15.36 26.07
N ARG A 312 3.13 15.13 25.56
CA ARG A 312 4.39 15.36 26.31
C ARG A 312 4.65 16.85 26.62
N LEU A 313 4.02 17.77 25.90
CA LEU A 313 4.09 19.22 26.17
C LEU A 313 3.11 19.68 27.27
N GLY A 314 2.32 18.78 27.84
CA GLY A 314 1.35 19.11 28.89
C GLY A 314 1.76 18.65 30.30
N LEU A 315 0.92 19.03 31.28
CA LEU A 315 0.92 18.50 32.65
C LEU A 315 -0.35 17.72 32.93
N ASP A 316 -0.19 16.63 33.67
CA ASP A 316 -1.27 15.77 34.16
C ASP A 316 -1.95 16.33 35.43
N LEU A 317 -2.94 15.62 36.00
CA LEU A 317 -3.64 16.09 37.21
C LEU A 317 -2.75 16.20 38.44
N ASP A 318 -1.65 15.43 38.47
CA ASP A 318 -0.70 15.41 39.56
C ASP A 318 0.42 16.44 39.37
N GLY A 319 0.36 17.23 38.29
CA GLY A 319 1.36 18.25 37.93
C GLY A 319 2.63 17.67 37.33
N SER A 320 2.62 16.40 36.92
CA SER A 320 3.76 15.76 36.26
C SER A 320 3.71 15.97 34.73
N PRO A 321 4.86 16.03 34.04
CA PRO A 321 4.89 16.07 32.59
C PRO A 321 4.18 14.87 31.96
N GLY A 322 3.47 15.10 30.85
CA GLY A 322 2.77 14.05 30.12
C GLY A 322 3.68 12.97 29.55
N GLY A 323 3.21 11.73 29.59
CA GLY A 323 3.86 10.57 28.97
C GLY A 323 3.44 10.38 27.50
N ALA A 324 3.66 9.18 26.97
CA ALA A 324 3.08 8.77 25.69
C ALA A 324 1.61 8.38 25.89
N LEU A 325 0.71 8.84 25.00
CA LEU A 325 -0.68 8.39 24.96
C LEU A 325 -0.78 7.03 24.25
N PHE A 326 -0.02 6.88 23.16
CA PHE A 326 0.10 5.67 22.36
C PHE A 326 1.54 5.13 22.36
N SER A 327 1.72 3.87 21.98
CA SER A 327 3.05 3.28 21.75
C SER A 327 3.78 4.01 20.62
N ASP A 328 5.07 4.31 20.78
CA ASP A 328 5.85 4.93 19.70
C ASP A 328 5.98 3.96 18.51
N PRO A 329 5.60 4.38 17.28
CA PRO A 329 5.58 3.48 16.13
C PRO A 329 7.00 3.03 15.75
N GLN A 330 7.11 1.77 15.35
CA GLN A 330 8.38 1.13 14.96
C GLN A 330 8.35 0.80 13.47
N ILE A 331 9.46 1.07 12.78
CA ILE A 331 9.63 0.71 11.37
C ILE A 331 10.13 -0.73 11.29
N GLU A 332 9.47 -1.54 10.47
CA GLU A 332 9.92 -2.90 10.20
C GLU A 332 10.89 -2.94 9.04
N THR A 333 11.97 -3.71 9.22
CA THR A 333 13.03 -3.88 8.22
C THR A 333 13.28 -5.36 8.02
N LEU A 334 13.06 -5.85 6.81
CA LEU A 334 13.24 -7.24 6.43
C LEU A 334 14.43 -7.34 5.47
N GLY A 335 15.39 -8.20 5.79
CA GLY A 335 16.52 -8.48 4.90
C GLY A 335 16.18 -9.61 3.93
N HIS A 336 16.56 -9.46 2.68
CA HIS A 336 16.39 -10.51 1.68
C HIS A 336 17.23 -11.75 2.04
N GLY A 337 16.68 -12.96 1.82
CA GLY A 337 17.33 -14.23 2.23
C GLY A 337 18.71 -14.49 1.63
N ALA A 338 18.97 -13.97 0.43
CA ALA A 338 20.28 -14.00 -0.24
C ALA A 338 21.29 -12.95 0.26
N ASN A 339 20.92 -12.08 1.21
CA ASN A 339 21.86 -11.10 1.74
C ASN A 339 23.01 -11.75 2.48
N ARG A 340 24.12 -11.02 2.59
CA ARG A 340 25.23 -11.43 3.43
C ARG A 340 24.78 -11.69 4.88
N PRO A 341 25.15 -12.83 5.48
CA PRO A 341 24.84 -13.10 6.88
C PRO A 341 25.36 -12.00 7.82
N GLY A 342 24.45 -11.41 8.59
CA GLY A 342 24.74 -10.32 9.52
C GLY A 342 24.47 -8.91 8.98
N ALA A 343 24.18 -8.77 7.68
CA ALA A 343 23.79 -7.49 7.09
C ALA A 343 22.46 -7.01 7.69
N THR A 344 22.38 -5.72 8.02
CA THR A 344 21.22 -5.12 8.68
C THR A 344 20.85 -3.80 8.04
N ALA A 345 19.57 -3.45 8.09
CA ALA A 345 19.07 -2.12 7.79
C ALA A 345 18.30 -1.59 8.99
N THR A 346 18.37 -0.29 9.23
CA THR A 346 17.57 0.42 10.23
C THR A 346 16.94 1.63 9.60
N ALA A 347 15.75 1.97 10.07
CA ALA A 347 15.02 3.15 9.66
C ALA A 347 14.38 3.81 10.89
N THR A 348 14.42 5.13 10.95
CA THR A 348 13.82 5.90 12.05
C THR A 348 13.04 7.09 11.49
N PHE A 349 11.84 7.29 12.01
CA PHE A 349 11.02 8.44 11.65
C PHE A 349 11.62 9.75 12.16
N THR A 350 11.82 10.71 11.27
CA THR A 350 12.29 12.07 11.58
C THR A 350 11.18 13.11 11.49
N ASP A 351 10.33 13.05 10.46
CA ASP A 351 9.25 14.00 10.20
C ASP A 351 7.98 13.26 9.78
N THR A 352 6.87 13.55 10.44
CA THR A 352 5.54 12.96 10.17
C THR A 352 4.85 13.57 8.96
N GLY A 353 5.11 14.84 8.66
CA GLY A 353 4.47 15.59 7.57
C GLY A 353 4.98 15.19 6.18
N GLU A 354 6.17 14.58 6.11
CA GLU A 354 6.80 14.12 4.87
C GLU A 354 6.59 12.63 4.58
N LEU A 355 5.91 11.89 5.47
CA LEU A 355 5.72 10.45 5.31
C LEU A 355 4.81 10.12 4.13
N ALA A 356 5.22 9.15 3.32
CA ALA A 356 4.38 8.57 2.28
C ALA A 356 3.75 7.25 2.72
N ALA A 357 2.57 6.93 2.19
CA ALA A 357 1.91 5.64 2.36
C ALA A 357 2.54 4.58 1.45
N SER A 358 3.80 4.20 1.72
CA SER A 358 4.53 3.24 0.90
C SER A 358 5.50 2.38 1.71
N ASP A 359 5.80 1.22 1.15
CA ASP A 359 7.00 0.44 1.47
C ASP A 359 8.17 0.91 0.60
N TYR A 360 9.39 0.58 1.03
CA TYR A 360 10.62 0.95 0.33
C TYR A 360 11.54 -0.25 0.15
N LEU A 361 12.10 -0.39 -1.03
CA LEU A 361 13.19 -1.32 -1.30
C LEU A 361 14.52 -0.57 -1.21
N LEU A 362 15.38 -0.98 -0.27
CA LEU A 362 16.73 -0.49 -0.12
C LEU A 362 17.70 -1.52 -0.70
N GLU A 363 18.46 -1.14 -1.72
CA GLU A 363 19.52 -1.97 -2.32
C GLU A 363 20.90 -1.37 -2.04
N ALA A 364 21.75 -2.11 -1.34
CA ALA A 364 23.10 -1.67 -1.00
C ALA A 364 23.96 -1.53 -2.27
N THR A 365 24.59 -0.37 -2.44
CA THR A 365 25.57 -0.12 -3.51
C THR A 365 27.00 -0.11 -2.99
N GLY A 366 27.16 -0.01 -1.66
CA GLY A 366 28.41 -0.09 -0.92
C GLY A 366 28.15 -0.19 0.58
N PRO A 367 29.20 -0.16 1.44
CA PRO A 367 29.05 -0.41 2.88
C PRO A 367 28.20 0.61 3.65
N ALA A 368 28.02 1.81 3.09
CA ALA A 368 27.25 2.90 3.70
C ALA A 368 26.46 3.70 2.66
N SER A 369 26.29 3.15 1.45
CA SER A 369 25.59 3.77 0.33
C SER A 369 24.61 2.78 -0.27
N PHE A 370 23.44 3.27 -0.68
CA PHE A 370 22.36 2.44 -1.19
C PHE A 370 21.45 3.21 -2.13
N THR A 371 20.72 2.48 -2.95
CA THR A 371 19.61 2.99 -3.75
C THR A 371 18.32 2.67 -2.99
N LEU A 372 17.55 3.70 -2.66
CA LEU A 372 16.23 3.58 -2.06
C LEU A 372 15.18 3.72 -3.16
N THR A 373 14.25 2.77 -3.26
CA THR A 373 13.13 2.80 -4.22
C THR A 373 11.81 2.74 -3.48
N ARG A 374 10.95 3.72 -3.68
CA ARG A 374 9.59 3.73 -3.15
C ARG A 374 8.73 2.79 -4.00
N LEU A 375 8.08 1.81 -3.36
CA LEU A 375 7.33 0.78 -4.10
C LEU A 375 5.98 1.27 -4.65
N ALA A 376 5.39 2.30 -4.05
CA ALA A 376 4.10 2.84 -4.52
C ALA A 376 4.15 3.50 -5.90
N ASP A 377 5.27 4.13 -6.27
CA ASP A 377 5.40 4.89 -7.54
C ASP A 377 6.70 4.58 -8.33
N GLY A 378 7.59 3.75 -7.79
CA GLY A 378 8.87 3.40 -8.41
C GLY A 378 9.92 4.51 -8.39
N SER A 379 9.68 5.62 -7.68
CA SER A 379 10.67 6.69 -7.51
C SER A 379 11.90 6.18 -6.75
N SER A 380 13.08 6.67 -7.13
CA SER A 380 14.35 6.11 -6.65
C SER A 380 15.41 7.19 -6.39
N TRP A 381 16.17 7.02 -5.29
CA TRP A 381 17.19 7.94 -4.83
C TRP A 381 18.46 7.20 -4.42
N ASN A 382 19.62 7.78 -4.67
CA ASN A 382 20.89 7.28 -4.15
C ASN A 382 21.22 8.02 -2.86
N LEU A 383 21.28 7.28 -1.76
CA LEU A 383 21.43 7.79 -0.41
C LEU A 383 22.65 7.16 0.28
N ASN A 384 23.16 7.84 1.29
CA ASN A 384 24.14 7.32 2.24
C ASN A 384 23.50 7.08 3.60
N ASN A 385 24.20 6.36 4.48
CA ASN A 385 23.78 6.21 5.86
C ASN A 385 23.51 7.57 6.51
N GLN A 386 22.39 7.65 7.24
CA GLN A 386 21.88 8.82 7.95
C GLN A 386 21.20 9.87 7.06
N ASP A 387 21.20 9.69 5.74
CA ASP A 387 20.39 10.52 4.85
C ASP A 387 18.90 10.28 5.11
N ARG A 388 18.11 11.32 4.85
CA ARG A 388 16.67 11.36 5.09
C ARG A 388 15.92 11.41 3.76
N GLN A 389 14.83 10.66 3.68
CA GLN A 389 13.88 10.72 2.56
C GLN A 389 12.49 10.44 3.12
N ASP A 390 11.49 11.20 2.66
CA ASP A 390 10.08 11.08 3.08
C ASP A 390 9.93 11.07 4.60
N GLY A 391 10.60 11.99 5.31
CA GLY A 391 10.52 12.04 6.77
C GLY A 391 11.10 10.81 7.51
N ILE A 392 11.90 9.98 6.84
CA ILE A 392 12.55 8.79 7.42
C ILE A 392 14.06 8.89 7.22
N GLN A 393 14.83 8.62 8.27
CA GLN A 393 16.27 8.42 8.20
C GLN A 393 16.59 6.94 8.02
N PHE A 394 17.44 6.61 7.04
CA PHE A 394 17.80 5.25 6.70
C PHE A 394 19.27 4.96 7.01
N SER A 395 19.60 3.71 7.33
CA SER A 395 20.98 3.25 7.48
C SER A 395 21.10 1.75 7.20
N ILE A 396 22.22 1.35 6.61
CA ILE A 396 22.67 -0.03 6.51
C ILE A 396 23.90 -0.28 7.37
N GLY A 397 24.04 -1.51 7.85
CA GLY A 397 25.12 -1.93 8.73
C GLY A 397 25.39 -3.42 8.65
N GLY A 398 26.19 -3.95 9.58
CA GLY A 398 26.41 -5.38 9.71
C GLY A 398 27.19 -6.03 8.55
N ALA A 399 28.09 -5.27 7.91
CA ALA A 399 28.86 -5.70 6.74
C ALA A 399 27.99 -5.99 5.49
N ALA A 400 26.94 -5.22 5.27
CA ALA A 400 26.19 -5.24 4.02
C ALA A 400 27.12 -5.06 2.80
N ASP A 401 26.99 -5.96 1.83
CA ASP A 401 27.73 -5.94 0.57
C ASP A 401 26.85 -5.35 -0.56
N ALA A 402 27.49 -4.92 -1.64
CA ALA A 402 26.76 -4.44 -2.81
C ALA A 402 25.85 -5.54 -3.37
N GLY A 403 24.58 -5.22 -3.59
CA GLY A 403 23.52 -6.14 -4.00
C GLY A 403 22.67 -6.72 -2.87
N ASP A 404 23.02 -6.48 -1.59
CA ASP A 404 22.13 -6.79 -0.47
C ASP A 404 20.86 -5.93 -0.52
N ARG A 405 19.70 -6.55 -0.32
CA ARG A 405 18.37 -5.90 -0.44
C ARG A 405 17.60 -5.96 0.87
N PHE A 406 16.94 -4.87 1.24
CA PHE A 406 16.11 -4.78 2.42
C PHE A 406 14.77 -4.17 2.07
N LEU A 407 13.68 -4.79 2.53
CA LEU A 407 12.34 -4.22 2.48
C LEU A 407 12.08 -3.46 3.77
N ILE A 408 11.81 -2.16 3.64
CA ILE A 408 11.49 -1.27 4.75
C ILE A 408 9.98 -1.01 4.69
N GLN A 409 9.29 -1.28 5.78
CA GLN A 409 7.83 -1.12 5.91
C GLN A 409 7.55 -0.14 7.05
N PRO A 410 7.58 1.18 6.78
CA PRO A 410 7.46 2.19 7.82
C PRO A 410 6.08 2.18 8.48
N VAL A 411 5.03 2.09 7.66
CA VAL A 411 3.66 2.32 8.10
C VAL A 411 2.79 1.07 8.09
N ARG A 412 3.06 0.08 7.22
CA ARG A 412 2.21 -1.11 6.98
C ARG A 412 1.65 -1.79 8.24
N TRP A 413 2.48 -1.95 9.26
CA TRP A 413 2.15 -2.65 10.50
C TRP A 413 1.82 -1.74 11.67
N ALA A 414 1.80 -0.42 11.46
CA ALA A 414 1.55 0.53 12.54
C ALA A 414 0.14 0.39 13.12
N ALA A 415 -0.87 0.14 12.28
CA ALA A 415 -2.24 -0.09 12.73
C ALA A 415 -2.42 -1.41 13.51
N ASP A 416 -1.60 -2.43 13.24
CA ASP A 416 -1.59 -3.69 14.01
C ASP A 416 -0.88 -3.53 15.37
N ARG A 417 0.10 -2.61 15.43
CA ARG A 417 1.00 -2.49 16.59
C ARG A 417 0.65 -1.35 17.53
N ILE A 418 -0.21 -0.42 17.11
CA ILE A 418 -0.63 0.73 17.90
C ILE A 418 -1.28 0.26 19.20
N ARG A 419 -0.79 0.78 20.33
CA ARG A 419 -1.31 0.45 21.64
C ARG A 419 -1.53 1.70 22.47
N GLN A 420 -2.55 1.67 23.32
CA GLN A 420 -2.75 2.70 24.34
C GLN A 420 -1.75 2.48 25.49
N GLU A 421 -0.92 3.48 25.77
CA GLU A 421 0.07 3.44 26.86
C GLU A 421 -0.50 4.08 28.14
N THR A 422 -1.25 5.18 27.99
CA THR A 422 -1.88 5.85 29.12
C THR A 422 -3.26 5.25 29.39
N THR A 423 -3.39 4.51 30.49
CA THR A 423 -4.65 3.89 30.95
C THR A 423 -5.23 4.52 32.21
N ASP A 424 -4.43 5.28 32.97
CA ASP A 424 -4.88 6.04 34.14
C ASP A 424 -5.42 7.41 33.71
N PRO A 425 -6.70 7.72 33.97
CA PRO A 425 -7.30 9.02 33.66
C PRO A 425 -6.53 10.23 34.22
N ARG A 426 -5.83 10.06 35.35
CA ARG A 426 -5.07 11.15 36.00
C ARG A 426 -3.86 11.59 35.20
N ARG A 427 -3.27 10.68 34.42
CA ARG A 427 -2.05 10.88 33.62
C ARG A 427 -2.28 11.62 32.30
N LEU A 428 -3.54 11.91 31.95
CA LEU A 428 -3.85 12.71 30.76
C LEU A 428 -3.38 14.16 30.95
N ALA A 429 -2.45 14.60 30.12
CA ALA A 429 -1.78 15.87 30.23
C ALA A 429 -2.58 16.99 29.56
N ALA A 430 -3.59 17.53 30.25
CA ALA A 430 -4.52 18.51 29.69
C ALA A 430 -4.06 19.97 29.85
N ALA A 431 -3.24 20.24 30.87
CA ALA A 431 -2.79 21.59 31.22
C ALA A 431 -1.49 21.95 30.51
N ALA A 432 -1.27 23.23 30.19
CA ALA A 432 0.05 23.68 29.75
C ALA A 432 1.00 23.87 30.96
N PRO A 433 2.32 23.65 30.80
CA PRO A 433 3.26 23.58 31.92
C PRO A 433 3.66 24.94 32.49
N VAL A 434 3.47 26.00 31.72
CA VAL A 434 3.80 27.38 32.11
C VAL A 434 2.59 28.29 31.92
N ARG A 435 2.47 29.29 32.77
CA ARG A 435 1.42 30.32 32.68
C ARG A 435 2.02 31.72 32.84
N ALA A 436 1.40 32.69 32.20
CA ALA A 436 1.69 34.11 32.41
C ALA A 436 0.59 34.76 33.25
N LEU A 437 0.98 35.62 34.20
CA LEU A 437 0.07 36.42 35.01
C LEU A 437 0.66 37.81 35.30
N PRO A 438 -0.18 38.82 35.59
CA PRO A 438 0.30 40.09 36.14
C PRO A 438 0.95 39.87 37.51
N ALA A 439 2.11 40.46 37.74
CA ALA A 439 2.84 40.39 39.01
C ALA A 439 2.69 41.67 39.86
N GLY A 440 2.05 42.71 39.31
CA GLY A 440 1.76 43.97 39.99
C GLY A 440 2.78 45.06 39.69
N ASN A 441 2.55 46.26 40.22
CA ASN A 441 3.44 47.39 40.00
C ASN A 441 4.50 47.48 41.12
N LEU A 442 5.78 47.45 40.75
CA LEU A 442 6.92 47.46 41.67
C LEU A 442 7.23 48.83 42.24
N VAL A 443 6.78 49.91 41.58
CA VAL A 443 6.95 51.30 42.04
C VAL A 443 5.82 51.70 42.99
N THR A 444 4.59 51.29 42.68
CA THR A 444 3.39 51.51 43.50
C THR A 444 2.75 50.16 43.85
N PRO A 445 2.95 49.62 45.06
CA PRO A 445 2.43 48.31 45.44
C PRO A 445 0.94 48.16 45.13
N GLY A 446 0.58 47.28 44.20
CA GLY A 446 -0.78 47.16 43.68
C GLY A 446 -0.82 46.48 42.31
N PRO A 447 -2.00 46.43 41.65
CA PRO A 447 -2.12 45.93 40.29
C PRO A 447 -1.32 46.81 39.31
N ASN A 448 -1.02 46.26 38.13
CA ASN A 448 -0.43 47.03 37.03
C ASN A 448 -1.32 48.26 36.72
N LEU A 449 -0.68 49.40 36.51
CA LEU A 449 -1.35 50.69 36.27
C LEU A 449 -1.56 50.95 34.77
N GLY A 450 -0.72 50.37 33.92
CA GLY A 450 -0.83 50.42 32.48
C GLY A 450 -1.85 49.42 31.91
N GLY A 451 -2.14 49.59 30.62
CA GLY A 451 -3.02 48.71 29.86
C GLY A 451 -2.34 47.50 29.24
N ALA A 452 -1.06 47.25 29.56
CA ALA A 452 -0.30 46.15 28.98
C ALA A 452 -0.83 44.77 29.40
N ARG A 453 -0.73 43.80 28.49
CA ARG A 453 -1.12 42.40 28.71
C ARG A 453 -0.10 41.47 28.08
N VAL A 454 0.16 40.36 28.76
CA VAL A 454 1.00 39.25 28.28
C VAL A 454 0.08 38.10 27.92
N SER A 455 0.25 37.53 26.72
CA SER A 455 -0.46 36.32 26.32
C SER A 455 0.01 35.13 27.14
N GLN A 456 -0.82 34.09 27.22
CA GLN A 456 -0.34 32.82 27.77
C GLN A 456 0.81 32.28 26.89
N PRO A 457 1.86 31.70 27.50
CA PRO A 457 2.99 31.15 26.77
C PRO A 457 2.62 29.87 26.01
N GLU A 458 3.13 29.75 24.79
CA GLU A 458 3.15 28.55 23.96
C GLU A 458 4.56 27.94 24.03
N ILE A 459 4.66 26.62 24.12
CA ILE A 459 5.95 25.91 24.15
C ILE A 459 6.01 24.87 23.02
N SER A 460 7.21 24.58 22.55
CA SER A 460 7.46 23.51 21.56
C SER A 460 8.40 22.41 22.07
N ASP A 461 8.98 22.60 23.25
CA ASP A 461 9.70 21.56 23.99
C ASP A 461 9.55 21.76 25.51
N THR A 462 10.08 20.83 26.29
CA THR A 462 10.09 20.90 27.77
C THR A 462 11.48 21.20 28.33
N GLY A 463 12.42 21.66 27.49
CA GLY A 463 13.80 21.93 27.89
C GLY A 463 13.89 23.09 28.87
N ASN A 464 14.62 22.91 29.97
CA ASN A 464 14.79 23.91 31.04
C ASN A 464 13.47 24.44 31.64
N LEU A 465 12.40 23.63 31.61
CA LEU A 465 11.16 23.86 32.35
C LEU A 465 11.10 22.93 33.60
N PRO A 466 10.42 23.32 34.69
CA PRO A 466 9.76 24.61 34.91
C PRO A 466 10.75 25.78 35.09
N VAL A 467 10.29 27.00 34.82
CA VAL A 467 11.08 28.24 34.94
C VAL A 467 10.23 29.33 35.59
N THR A 468 10.88 30.30 36.24
CA THR A 468 10.26 31.54 36.69
C THR A 468 10.96 32.70 36.00
N ILE A 469 10.18 33.56 35.35
CA ILE A 469 10.64 34.74 34.61
C ILE A 469 9.78 35.92 35.03
N ASP A 470 10.41 36.94 35.58
CA ASP A 470 9.78 38.22 35.89
C ASP A 470 10.14 39.23 34.78
N LEU A 471 9.10 39.79 34.16
CA LEU A 471 9.17 40.83 33.16
C LEU A 471 8.78 42.15 33.83
N THR A 472 9.72 43.07 33.97
CA THR A 472 9.47 44.39 34.58
C THR A 472 9.59 45.48 33.52
N TRP A 473 8.55 46.27 33.34
CA TRP A 473 8.57 47.40 32.42
C TRP A 473 9.51 48.51 32.90
N SER A 474 10.36 48.99 31.99
CA SER A 474 11.17 50.20 32.15
C SER A 474 11.06 51.10 30.92
N PRO A 475 10.80 52.41 31.07
CA PRO A 475 10.89 53.37 29.97
C PRO A 475 12.35 53.67 29.57
N ASP A 476 13.30 53.25 30.38
CA ASP A 476 14.76 53.41 30.25
C ASP A 476 15.40 52.05 30.63
N LEU A 477 15.76 51.22 29.65
CA LEU A 477 16.26 49.86 29.87
C LEU A 477 17.73 49.82 30.30
N ASP A 478 18.57 50.72 29.78
CA ASP A 478 19.99 50.81 30.10
C ASP A 478 20.29 51.62 31.37
N ASN A 479 19.26 52.28 31.91
CA ASN A 479 19.27 53.05 33.15
C ASN A 479 20.30 54.18 33.13
N ASP A 480 20.47 54.82 31.97
CA ASP A 480 21.34 55.99 31.78
C ASP A 480 20.66 57.32 32.18
N GLY A 481 19.36 57.28 32.49
CA GLY A 481 18.54 58.43 32.89
C GLY A 481 17.80 59.10 31.73
N VAL A 482 17.86 58.55 30.51
CA VAL A 482 17.15 59.00 29.31
C VAL A 482 16.12 57.95 28.92
N GLU A 483 14.85 58.33 28.81
CA GLU A 483 13.76 57.42 28.39
C GLU A 483 13.73 57.25 26.86
N ASP A 484 14.78 56.70 26.25
CA ASP A 484 14.88 56.49 24.79
C ASP A 484 14.95 55.02 24.33
N ASP A 485 15.07 54.07 25.26
CA ASP A 485 15.14 52.62 25.00
C ASP A 485 14.07 51.80 25.76
N PRO A 486 12.77 52.06 25.53
CA PRO A 486 11.70 51.42 26.29
C PRO A 486 11.63 49.89 26.10
N GLY A 487 11.34 49.17 27.19
CA GLY A 487 11.14 47.72 27.14
C GLY A 487 10.96 47.01 28.47
N PHE A 488 11.16 45.69 28.47
CA PHE A 488 11.06 44.85 29.67
C PHE A 488 12.42 44.32 30.10
N GLN A 489 12.77 44.54 31.37
CA GLN A 489 13.86 43.83 32.02
C GLN A 489 13.39 42.41 32.35
N VAL A 490 14.21 41.42 32.00
CA VAL A 490 13.94 40.00 32.20
C VAL A 490 14.80 39.49 33.34
N VAL A 491 14.15 39.03 34.42
CA VAL A 491 14.82 38.45 35.59
C VAL A 491 14.40 36.99 35.73
N GLY A 492 15.37 36.10 35.89
CA GLY A 492 15.13 34.65 35.89
C GLY A 492 15.08 34.06 34.47
N GLY A 493 15.21 32.73 34.39
CA GLY A 493 15.30 32.00 33.13
C GLY A 493 16.43 32.52 32.21
N PRO A 494 16.11 33.01 30.98
CA PRO A 494 17.12 33.48 30.02
C PRO A 494 17.80 34.79 30.43
N GLY A 495 17.18 35.60 31.31
CA GLY A 495 17.67 36.93 31.66
C GLY A 495 17.69 37.93 30.48
N GLY A 496 18.29 39.09 30.71
CA GLY A 496 18.49 40.12 29.67
C GLY A 496 17.35 41.15 29.58
N THR A 497 17.15 41.72 28.40
CA THR A 497 16.14 42.74 28.14
C THR A 497 15.35 42.43 26.87
N LEU A 498 14.10 42.90 26.82
CA LEU A 498 13.22 42.79 25.66
C LEU A 498 12.79 44.20 25.24
N ALA A 499 13.27 44.66 24.09
CA ALA A 499 12.86 45.96 23.55
C ALA A 499 11.37 45.96 23.20
N TYR A 500 10.62 46.96 23.67
CA TYR A 500 9.19 47.11 23.42
C TYR A 500 8.82 48.59 23.43
N ASP A 501 8.43 49.14 22.28
CA ASP A 501 8.01 50.53 22.15
C ASP A 501 6.48 50.61 22.12
N PRO A 502 5.80 51.18 23.14
CA PRO A 502 4.34 51.21 23.18
C PRO A 502 3.71 52.00 22.02
N ALA A 503 4.45 52.92 21.39
CA ALA A 503 3.96 53.67 20.24
C ALA A 503 3.80 52.81 18.98
N THR A 504 4.61 51.76 18.84
CA THR A 504 4.68 50.92 17.63
C THR A 504 4.27 49.47 17.88
N ASP A 505 4.52 48.94 19.08
CA ASP A 505 4.36 47.54 19.46
C ASP A 505 3.07 47.25 20.26
N SER A 506 2.26 48.28 20.57
CA SER A 506 1.01 48.13 21.36
C SER A 506 -0.03 47.20 20.73
N GLY A 507 0.06 46.93 19.42
CA GLY A 507 -0.76 45.96 18.71
C GLY A 507 -0.46 44.48 19.02
N GLY A 508 0.65 44.19 19.70
CA GLY A 508 1.06 42.82 20.04
C GLY A 508 2.40 42.45 19.42
N LYS A 509 3.48 42.55 20.20
CA LYS A 509 4.82 42.11 19.81
C LYS A 509 5.10 40.72 20.36
N ARG A 510 5.53 39.82 19.48
CA ARG A 510 5.87 38.43 19.81
C ARG A 510 7.33 38.34 20.26
N PHE A 511 7.57 37.61 21.35
CA PHE A 511 8.88 37.30 21.89
C PHE A 511 9.05 35.78 22.01
N THR A 512 10.27 35.31 21.80
CA THR A 512 10.65 33.90 21.96
C THR A 512 11.84 33.81 22.89
N PHE A 513 11.82 32.84 23.80
CA PHE A 513 12.94 32.47 24.65
C PHE A 513 13.51 31.10 24.22
N PRO A 514 14.53 31.09 23.34
CA PRO A 514 15.16 29.86 22.91
C PRO A 514 15.75 29.08 24.09
N GLY A 515 15.60 27.76 24.06
CA GLY A 515 16.15 26.86 25.08
C GLY A 515 15.42 26.84 26.43
N PHE A 516 14.33 27.60 26.60
CA PHE A 516 13.44 27.52 27.76
C PHE A 516 12.03 27.14 27.30
N GLY A 517 11.84 25.88 26.93
CA GLY A 517 10.63 25.38 26.28
C GLY A 517 10.45 25.84 24.82
N ASN A 518 11.47 26.50 24.26
CA ASN A 518 11.35 27.38 23.08
C ASN A 518 10.10 28.29 23.17
N MET A 519 9.85 28.76 24.40
CA MET A 519 8.61 29.41 24.77
C MET A 519 8.40 30.70 24.00
N THR A 520 7.19 30.89 23.53
CA THR A 520 6.79 32.05 22.76
C THR A 520 5.54 32.70 23.36
N PHE A 521 5.53 34.02 23.47
CA PHE A 521 4.43 34.80 24.02
C PHE A 521 4.40 36.20 23.38
N SER A 522 3.30 36.91 23.53
CA SER A 522 3.12 38.26 23.00
C SER A 522 2.81 39.25 24.10
N VAL A 523 3.37 40.46 23.99
CA VAL A 523 3.02 41.60 24.83
C VAL A 523 2.26 42.63 23.99
N SER A 524 1.13 43.09 24.51
CA SER A 524 0.27 44.09 23.85
C SER A 524 -0.11 45.19 24.85
N GLY A 525 -0.61 46.33 24.34
CA GLY A 525 -1.05 47.46 25.16
C GLY A 525 0.07 48.42 25.59
N VAL A 526 -0.26 49.36 26.46
CA VAL A 526 0.67 50.42 26.90
C VAL A 526 0.99 50.22 28.38
N PRO A 527 2.20 49.75 28.74
CA PRO A 527 2.60 49.57 30.14
C PRO A 527 2.86 50.91 30.84
N ALA A 528 2.73 50.95 32.16
CA ALA A 528 3.14 52.06 33.00
C ALA A 528 4.40 51.70 33.79
N ALA A 529 5.19 52.71 34.19
CA ALA A 529 6.42 52.55 34.96
C ALA A 529 6.23 51.60 36.15
N GLY A 530 7.05 50.54 36.21
CA GLY A 530 7.00 49.53 37.28
C GLY A 530 6.00 48.40 37.09
N ASP A 531 5.17 48.41 36.04
CA ASP A 531 4.30 47.27 35.73
C ASP A 531 5.12 46.00 35.53
N SER A 532 4.67 44.89 36.11
CA SER A 532 5.38 43.62 35.97
C SER A 532 4.46 42.45 35.65
N PHE A 533 5.01 41.47 34.96
CA PHE A 533 4.37 40.21 34.61
C PHE A 533 5.28 39.06 35.00
N ARG A 534 4.69 37.95 35.41
CA ARG A 534 5.41 36.73 35.76
C ARG A 534 4.99 35.60 34.85
N ILE A 535 5.98 34.92 34.28
CA ILE A 535 5.83 33.61 33.69
C ILE A 535 6.38 32.60 34.68
N GLU A 536 5.55 31.66 35.10
CA GLU A 536 5.90 30.66 36.11
C GLU A 536 5.36 29.28 35.73
N GLU A 537 5.79 28.27 36.48
CA GLU A 537 5.18 26.94 36.45
C GLU A 537 3.67 27.01 36.71
N ASN A 538 2.89 26.26 35.94
CA ASN A 538 1.46 26.17 36.14
C ASN A 538 1.09 25.21 37.29
N ALA A 539 1.70 25.40 38.45
CA ALA A 539 1.46 24.60 39.64
C ALA A 539 -0.01 24.69 40.06
N GLY A 540 -0.72 23.56 40.03
CA GLY A 540 -2.15 23.49 40.32
C GLY A 540 -3.08 23.89 39.17
N GLY A 541 -2.56 23.98 37.94
CA GLY A 541 -3.31 24.22 36.70
C GLY A 541 -4.26 23.10 36.29
N VAL A 542 -4.87 22.36 37.23
CA VAL A 542 -5.75 21.21 36.95
C VAL A 542 -7.01 21.58 36.16
N ALA A 543 -7.39 22.86 36.17
CA ALA A 543 -8.49 23.42 35.39
C ALA A 543 -8.04 24.05 34.06
N ASP A 544 -6.73 24.05 33.76
CA ASP A 544 -6.19 24.53 32.49
C ASP A 544 -6.38 23.44 31.42
N ASN A 545 -6.88 23.85 30.27
CA ASN A 545 -7.19 23.00 29.13
C ASN A 545 -6.35 23.29 27.89
N ARG A 546 -5.35 24.18 27.98
CA ARG A 546 -4.59 24.64 26.81
C ARG A 546 -3.94 23.49 26.04
N ASN A 547 -3.41 22.48 26.73
CA ASN A 547 -2.82 21.32 26.05
C ASN A 547 -3.89 20.39 25.47
N ALA A 548 -5.02 20.21 26.16
CA ALA A 548 -6.15 19.44 25.63
C ALA A 548 -6.75 20.10 24.36
N LEU A 549 -6.89 21.43 24.34
CA LEU A 549 -7.30 22.18 23.15
C LEU A 549 -6.28 22.05 22.01
N ALA A 550 -4.98 22.09 22.33
CA ALA A 550 -3.93 21.88 21.33
C ALA A 550 -3.96 20.46 20.74
N MET A 551 -4.22 19.43 21.56
CA MET A 551 -4.42 18.07 21.07
C MET A 551 -5.69 17.94 20.22
N ALA A 552 -6.81 18.55 20.63
CA ALA A 552 -8.05 18.53 19.87
C ALA A 552 -7.90 19.24 18.51
N ALA A 553 -7.14 20.34 18.47
CA ALA A 553 -6.86 21.09 17.25
C ALA A 553 -6.04 20.29 16.20
N ILE A 554 -5.40 19.18 16.59
CA ILE A 554 -4.68 18.32 15.64
C ILE A 554 -5.64 17.77 14.57
N GLN A 555 -6.91 17.52 14.93
CA GLN A 555 -7.94 17.02 14.01
C GLN A 555 -8.07 17.87 12.74
N GLY A 556 -7.96 19.19 12.87
CA GLY A 556 -8.11 20.14 11.76
C GLY A 556 -6.79 20.69 11.22
N SER A 557 -5.66 20.12 11.62
CA SER A 557 -4.33 20.60 11.21
C SER A 557 -3.75 19.75 10.08
N ASP A 558 -3.16 20.39 9.08
CA ASP A 558 -2.48 19.73 7.95
C ASP A 558 -1.09 19.22 8.36
N ARG A 559 -1.04 18.40 9.42
CA ARG A 559 0.20 17.82 9.95
C ARG A 559 0.52 16.44 9.40
N LEU A 560 -0.47 15.79 8.80
CA LEU A 560 -0.30 14.53 8.08
C LEU A 560 -0.41 14.82 6.58
N LEU A 561 0.49 14.24 5.79
CA LEU A 561 0.53 14.30 4.32
C LEU A 561 0.94 15.63 3.66
N GLY A 562 1.14 16.73 4.40
CA GLY A 562 1.56 18.03 3.85
C GLY A 562 0.62 18.58 2.76
N GLU A 563 0.82 19.82 2.31
CA GLU A 563 -0.01 20.41 1.23
C GLU A 563 0.13 19.70 -0.14
N THR A 564 1.00 18.67 -0.25
CA THR A 564 1.32 17.97 -1.50
C THR A 564 0.74 16.56 -1.61
N GLY A 565 0.03 16.06 -0.60
CA GLY A 565 -0.47 14.68 -0.54
C GLY A 565 -1.87 14.46 -1.13
N GLY A 566 -2.17 15.05 -2.28
CA GLY A 566 -3.44 14.88 -3.01
C GLY A 566 -3.26 14.48 -4.47
#